data_AF-A0A9P5UY12-F1
#
_entry.id   AF-A0A9P5UY12-F1
#
_cell.length_a   1.000
_cell.length_b   1.000
_cell.length_c   1.000
_cell.angle_alpha   90.00
_cell.angle_beta   90.00
_cell.angle_gamma   90.00
#
_symmetry.space_group_name_H-M   'P 1'
#
loop_
_entity.id
_entity.type
_entity.pdbx_description
1 polymer ?
#
loop_
_entity_poly.entity_id
_entity_poly.type
_entity_poly.pdbx_seq_one_letter_code
_entity_poly.pdbx_strand_id
1 'polypeptide(L)'
;MFQEQELIALHSEEQTNAFDIYCPVDACRCKLLLAKAATLVQREKSKLMLPQLPLAGATVSTIDDTPESDNTNTATADTEEIASATTGAGELQAFWRVTDMMAFENIGFSKMLPDGTQFLSCADCDTGPLGYHESKVPRAEKEYLVAINRVRYHNRS
;
A
#
# COMPACT_ATOMS: atom_id res chain seq x y z
N MET A 1 -7.78 14.18 -12.12
CA MET A 1 -7.33 12.80 -11.84
C MET A 1 -6.45 12.42 -13.00
N PHE A 2 -5.13 12.42 -12.84
CA PHE A 2 -4.23 11.96 -13.91
C PHE A 2 -4.35 10.44 -14.00
N GLN A 3 -4.54 9.91 -15.21
CA GLN A 3 -4.60 8.46 -15.41
C GLN A 3 -3.20 7.86 -15.23
N GLU A 4 -3.11 6.68 -14.61
CA GLU A 4 -1.84 5.99 -14.32
C GLU A 4 -0.94 5.88 -15.57
N GLN A 5 -1.54 5.64 -16.73
CA GLN A 5 -0.86 5.53 -18.02
C GLN A 5 -0.20 6.85 -18.47
N GLU A 6 -0.79 8.00 -18.17
CA GLU A 6 -0.24 9.32 -18.52
C GLU A 6 0.98 9.63 -17.65
N LEU A 7 0.92 9.30 -16.35
CA LEU A 7 2.07 9.40 -15.46
C LEU A 7 3.19 8.47 -15.89
N ILE A 8 2.90 7.24 -16.30
CA ILE A 8 3.91 6.31 -16.83
C ILE A 8 4.56 6.89 -18.08
N ALA A 9 3.75 7.37 -19.03
CA ALA A 9 4.26 7.93 -20.29
C ALA A 9 5.18 9.13 -20.04
N LEU A 10 4.79 10.04 -19.15
CA LEU A 10 5.57 11.24 -18.81
C LEU A 10 6.95 10.91 -18.23
N HIS A 11 7.06 9.81 -17.49
CA HIS A 11 8.28 9.42 -16.80
C HIS A 11 9.06 8.31 -17.52
N SER A 12 8.56 7.81 -18.63
CA SER A 12 9.18 6.73 -19.39
C SER A 12 10.50 7.17 -20.05
N GLU A 13 10.68 8.45 -20.36
CA GLU A 13 11.87 8.97 -21.05
C GLU A 13 13.10 8.98 -20.15
N GLU A 14 12.97 9.52 -18.93
CA GLU A 14 14.07 9.64 -17.97
C GLU A 14 14.15 8.44 -16.99
N GLN A 15 13.16 7.54 -17.04
CA GLN A 15 12.97 6.42 -16.10
C GLN A 15 13.00 6.82 -14.62
N THR A 16 12.94 8.12 -14.32
CA THR A 16 13.02 8.68 -12.96
C THR A 16 11.86 9.62 -12.70
N ASN A 17 11.52 9.82 -11.43
CA ASN A 17 10.43 10.73 -11.09
C ASN A 17 10.82 12.18 -11.40
N ALA A 18 10.05 12.86 -12.26
CA ALA A 18 10.34 14.23 -12.66
C ALA A 18 9.96 15.24 -11.57
N PHE A 19 9.03 14.86 -10.70
CA PHE A 19 8.47 15.70 -9.65
C PHE A 19 8.76 15.18 -8.25
N ASP A 20 8.71 16.09 -7.28
CA ASP A 20 8.70 15.74 -5.86
C ASP A 20 7.41 14.97 -5.54
N ILE A 21 7.54 13.93 -4.72
CA ILE A 21 6.44 13.04 -4.32
C ILE A 21 6.03 13.35 -2.88
N TYR A 22 4.73 13.51 -2.67
CA TYR A 22 4.11 13.90 -1.40
C TYR A 22 3.07 12.88 -0.94
N CYS A 23 2.75 12.95 0.35
CA CYS A 23 1.63 12.22 0.96
C CYS A 23 0.31 12.46 0.20
N PRO A 24 -0.57 11.44 0.09
CA PRO A 24 -1.87 11.56 -0.58
C PRO A 24 -2.94 12.36 0.20
N VAL A 25 -2.78 12.63 1.49
CA VAL A 25 -3.79 13.35 2.31
C VAL A 25 -3.63 14.85 2.16
N ASP A 26 -4.61 15.63 1.63
CA ASP A 26 -4.44 17.08 1.32
C ASP A 26 -3.95 17.92 2.51
N ALA A 27 -4.45 17.62 3.71
CA ALA A 27 -4.02 18.27 4.94
C ALA A 27 -2.56 17.94 5.30
N CYS A 28 -2.04 16.79 4.85
CA CYS A 28 -0.67 16.36 5.07
C CYS A 28 0.22 16.80 3.91
N ARG A 29 1.15 17.73 4.19
CA ARG A 29 2.13 18.23 3.23
C ARG A 29 3.48 17.53 3.33
N CYS A 30 3.48 16.32 3.89
CA CYS A 30 4.67 15.52 4.09
C CYS A 30 5.30 15.15 2.74
N LYS A 31 6.58 15.51 2.57
CA LYS A 31 7.38 15.15 1.39
C LYS A 31 7.97 13.77 1.61
N LEU A 32 7.72 12.86 0.67
CA LEU A 32 8.16 11.48 0.73
C LEU A 32 9.46 11.25 -0.04
N LEU A 33 9.55 11.80 -1.26
CA LEU A 33 10.72 11.68 -2.15
C LEU A 33 10.96 12.98 -2.91
N LEU A 34 12.22 13.30 -3.16
CA LEU A 34 12.63 14.37 -4.07
C LEU A 34 12.51 13.92 -5.54
N ALA A 35 12.39 14.88 -6.45
CA ALA A 35 12.57 14.63 -7.87
C ALA A 35 13.89 13.89 -8.15
N LYS A 36 13.85 12.93 -9.08
CA LYS A 36 14.96 12.09 -9.55
C LYS A 36 15.51 11.10 -8.50
N ALA A 37 14.79 10.86 -7.40
CA ALA A 37 15.19 9.94 -6.35
C ALA A 37 14.74 8.48 -6.58
N ALA A 38 13.80 8.24 -7.48
CA ALA A 38 13.22 6.92 -7.73
C ALA A 38 13.13 6.61 -9.22
N THR A 39 13.16 5.32 -9.54
CA THR A 39 13.05 4.79 -10.90
C THR A 39 11.69 4.16 -11.16
N LEU A 40 11.13 4.33 -12.35
CA LEU A 40 9.81 3.76 -12.67
C LEU A 40 9.92 2.27 -12.99
N VAL A 41 9.15 1.42 -12.32
CA VAL A 41 9.07 -0.02 -12.60
C VAL A 41 7.63 -0.52 -12.58
N GLN A 42 7.35 -1.63 -13.25
CA GLN A 42 6.06 -2.32 -13.15
C GLN A 42 6.18 -3.59 -12.30
N ARG A 43 5.21 -3.81 -11.41
CA ARG A 43 5.13 -4.98 -10.50
C ARG A 43 3.68 -5.40 -10.31
N GLU A 44 3.48 -6.60 -9.78
CA GLU A 44 2.14 -7.10 -9.46
C GLU A 44 1.51 -6.30 -8.32
N LYS A 45 0.29 -5.80 -8.55
CA LYS A 45 -0.48 -5.03 -7.58
C LYS A 45 -0.88 -5.83 -6.33
N SER A 46 -0.94 -7.17 -6.43
CA SER A 46 -1.41 -8.08 -5.38
C SER A 46 -0.67 -7.92 -4.05
N LYS A 47 0.62 -7.53 -4.06
CA LYS A 47 1.41 -7.32 -2.84
C LYS A 47 1.06 -6.06 -2.05
N LEU A 48 0.34 -5.11 -2.65
CA LEU A 48 -0.14 -3.89 -1.96
C LEU A 48 -1.47 -4.08 -1.23
N MET A 49 -2.14 -5.22 -1.42
CA MET A 49 -3.37 -5.53 -0.72
C MET A 49 -3.00 -6.01 0.68
N LEU A 50 -3.44 -5.27 1.70
CA LEU A 50 -3.44 -5.78 3.06
C LEU A 50 -4.29 -7.06 3.07
N PRO A 51 -3.81 -8.17 3.65
CA PRO A 51 -4.65 -9.34 3.82
C PRO A 51 -5.91 -8.90 4.58
N GLN A 52 -7.09 -9.19 4.02
CA GLN A 52 -8.33 -8.97 4.74
C GLN A 52 -8.26 -9.85 5.99
N LEU A 53 -8.11 -9.22 7.15
CA LEU A 53 -8.36 -9.90 8.40
C LEU A 53 -9.80 -10.43 8.32
N PRO A 54 -10.05 -11.72 8.60
CA PRO A 54 -11.41 -12.14 8.83
C PRO A 54 -11.90 -11.29 10.01
N LEU A 55 -12.84 -10.38 9.75
CA LEU A 55 -13.51 -9.61 10.78
C LEU A 55 -14.51 -10.54 11.48
N ALA A 56 -14.00 -11.62 12.08
CA ALA A 56 -14.77 -12.54 12.86
C ALA A 56 -14.80 -12.02 14.30
N GLY A 57 -15.79 -11.17 14.57
CA GLY A 57 -16.37 -11.03 15.90
C GLY A 57 -15.47 -10.42 16.98
N ALA A 58 -14.95 -9.21 16.77
CA ALA A 58 -14.59 -8.37 17.91
C ALA A 58 -15.88 -7.85 18.57
N THR A 59 -16.63 -8.73 19.23
CA THR A 59 -17.54 -8.31 20.28
C THR A 59 -16.65 -7.71 21.36
N VAL A 60 -16.68 -6.37 21.46
CA VAL A 60 -16.31 -5.69 22.70
C VAL A 60 -17.08 -6.37 23.82
N SER A 61 -16.39 -7.15 24.65
CA SER A 61 -16.96 -7.68 25.88
C SER A 61 -17.18 -6.48 26.80
N THR A 62 -18.36 -5.89 26.74
CA THR A 62 -18.93 -5.24 27.92
C THR A 62 -19.10 -6.35 28.95
N ILE A 63 -18.27 -6.30 29.99
CA ILE A 63 -18.55 -6.95 31.27
C ILE A 63 -19.84 -6.32 31.79
N ASP A 64 -20.95 -7.04 31.66
CA ASP A 64 -22.17 -6.77 32.40
C ASP A 64 -22.80 -8.11 32.79
N ASP A 65 -23.30 -8.14 34.03
CA ASP A 65 -23.76 -9.31 34.77
C ASP A 65 -24.92 -10.06 34.09
N THR A 66 -24.79 -11.40 33.95
CA THR A 66 -25.76 -12.49 34.29
C THR A 66 -27.26 -12.38 33.88
N PRO A 67 -28.03 -13.49 33.61
CA PRO A 67 -27.81 -14.72 32.85
C PRO A 67 -28.94 -15.09 31.82
N GLU A 68 -28.72 -16.18 31.06
CA GLU A 68 -29.67 -17.16 30.48
C GLU A 68 -30.75 -16.76 29.43
N SER A 69 -30.69 -17.40 28.24
CA SER A 69 -31.72 -18.32 27.73
C SER A 69 -31.52 -18.71 26.24
N ASP A 70 -31.48 -20.02 26.01
CA ASP A 70 -32.09 -20.79 24.92
C ASP A 70 -32.10 -20.33 23.44
N ASN A 71 -31.39 -21.13 22.63
CA ASN A 71 -31.91 -21.97 21.54
C ASN A 71 -32.03 -21.47 20.07
N THR A 72 -31.62 -22.42 19.21
CA THR A 72 -32.11 -22.78 17.86
C THR A 72 -31.69 -22.00 16.60
N ASN A 73 -31.00 -22.76 15.75
CA ASN A 73 -30.72 -22.55 14.33
C ASN A 73 -31.94 -22.09 13.51
N THR A 74 -31.73 -21.33 12.42
CA THR A 74 -32.07 -21.75 11.04
C THR A 74 -31.61 -20.71 10.01
N ALA A 75 -31.18 -21.25 8.87
CA ALA A 75 -30.61 -20.63 7.68
C ALA A 75 -31.48 -19.56 7.01
N THR A 76 -30.80 -18.65 6.31
CA THR A 76 -31.23 -18.15 5.00
C THR A 76 -30.00 -17.81 4.17
N ALA A 77 -29.87 -18.50 3.04
CA ALA A 77 -29.15 -18.07 1.83
C ALA A 77 -29.77 -16.74 1.34
N ASP A 78 -29.07 -15.85 0.65
CA ASP A 78 -28.61 -15.94 -0.74
C ASP A 78 -27.50 -14.86 -0.93
N THR A 79 -26.29 -15.16 -1.45
CA THR A 79 -25.90 -15.04 -2.89
C THR A 79 -26.12 -13.59 -3.37
N GLU A 80 -25.13 -12.73 -3.65
CA GLU A 80 -23.95 -12.73 -4.55
C GLU A 80 -23.02 -11.57 -4.07
N GLU A 81 -21.69 -11.48 -4.26
CA GLU A 81 -20.86 -11.70 -5.44
C GLU A 81 -19.42 -12.13 -5.07
N ILE A 82 -19.06 -13.22 -5.72
CA ILE A 82 -17.75 -13.71 -6.16
C ILE A 82 -16.83 -12.63 -6.77
N ALA A 83 -15.64 -12.46 -6.20
CA ALA A 83 -14.42 -12.15 -6.96
C ALA A 83 -13.19 -12.78 -6.28
N SER A 84 -13.03 -14.09 -6.49
CA SER A 84 -11.95 -14.65 -7.31
C SER A 84 -10.54 -14.44 -6.73
N ALA A 85 -10.19 -15.30 -5.78
CA ALA A 85 -8.87 -15.89 -5.74
C ALA A 85 -8.69 -16.76 -7.00
N THR A 86 -8.45 -16.12 -8.14
CA THR A 86 -8.08 -16.77 -9.39
C THR A 86 -6.65 -16.38 -9.68
N THR A 87 -5.81 -17.40 -9.80
CA THR A 87 -4.51 -17.34 -10.48
C THR A 87 -4.75 -16.81 -11.90
N GLY A 88 -4.72 -15.49 -12.05
CA GLY A 88 -4.95 -14.76 -13.29
C GLY A 88 -3.87 -13.71 -13.40
N ALA A 89 -3.27 -13.59 -14.59
CA ALA A 89 -2.21 -12.65 -14.93
C ALA A 89 -2.31 -11.36 -14.10
N GLY A 90 -1.39 -11.22 -13.12
CA GLY A 90 -1.50 -10.19 -12.10
C GLY A 90 -1.63 -8.82 -12.74
N GLU A 91 -2.61 -8.03 -12.30
CA GLU A 91 -2.76 -6.65 -12.72
C GLU A 91 -1.44 -5.93 -12.37
N LEU A 92 -0.65 -5.62 -13.40
CA LEU A 92 0.60 -4.90 -13.24
C LEU A 92 0.26 -3.45 -12.94
N GLN A 93 0.89 -2.92 -11.90
CA GLN A 93 0.82 -1.51 -11.55
C GLN A 93 2.22 -0.92 -11.64
N ALA A 94 2.32 0.37 -11.93
CA ALA A 94 3.57 1.09 -11.84
C ALA A 94 3.92 1.49 -10.38
N PHE A 95 5.22 1.45 -10.11
CA PHE A 95 5.84 1.77 -8.85
C PHE A 95 7.08 2.62 -9.05
N TRP A 96 7.33 3.50 -8.08
CA TRP A 96 8.61 4.14 -7.87
C TRP A 96 9.51 3.20 -7.06
N ARG A 97 10.52 2.67 -7.74
CA ARG A 97 11.59 1.88 -7.15
C ARG A 97 12.67 2.80 -6.62
N VAL A 98 12.89 2.70 -5.33
CA VAL A 98 13.98 3.34 -4.60
C VAL A 98 14.95 2.25 -4.14
N THR A 99 16.24 2.43 -4.39
CA THR A 99 17.28 1.44 -4.03
C THR A 99 17.92 1.73 -2.66
N ASP A 100 17.88 2.98 -2.21
CA ASP A 100 18.47 3.41 -0.95
C ASP A 100 17.39 3.99 -0.03
N MET A 101 17.29 3.48 1.19
CA MET A 101 16.35 4.01 2.19
C MET A 101 16.64 5.48 2.53
N MET A 102 17.89 5.92 2.38
CA MET A 102 18.30 7.31 2.65
C MET A 102 17.80 8.30 1.59
N ALA A 103 17.26 7.81 0.46
CA ALA A 103 16.64 8.67 -0.54
C ALA A 103 15.24 9.14 -0.14
N PHE A 104 14.63 8.51 0.88
CA PHE A 104 13.36 8.96 1.44
C PHE A 104 13.57 10.15 2.37
N GLU A 105 12.67 11.11 2.27
CA GLU A 105 12.66 12.30 3.15
C GLU A 105 11.93 11.97 4.45
N ASN A 106 10.64 11.62 4.38
CA ASN A 106 9.79 11.38 5.55
C ASN A 106 8.86 10.18 5.32
N ILE A 107 9.42 8.97 5.31
CA ILE A 107 8.69 7.71 5.15
C ILE A 107 8.72 6.89 6.45
N GLY A 108 7.59 6.26 6.78
CA GLY A 108 7.47 5.28 7.86
C GLY A 108 7.51 3.85 7.32
N PHE A 109 7.93 2.91 8.17
CA PHE A 109 7.90 1.47 7.88
C PHE A 109 7.03 0.75 8.90
N SER A 110 6.13 -0.09 8.42
CA SER A 110 5.35 -0.97 9.29
C SER A 110 6.23 -2.01 9.97
N LYS A 111 5.65 -2.67 10.98
CA LYS A 111 6.19 -3.93 11.49
C LYS A 111 6.29 -4.94 10.34
N MET A 112 7.38 -5.71 10.34
CA MET A 112 7.60 -6.78 9.38
C MET A 112 6.57 -7.90 9.59
N LEU A 113 5.91 -8.27 8.50
CA LEU A 113 4.99 -9.40 8.45
C LEU A 113 5.76 -10.73 8.41
N PRO A 114 5.12 -11.87 8.73
CA PRO A 114 5.77 -13.19 8.75
C PRO A 114 6.36 -13.60 7.40
N ASP A 115 5.78 -13.13 6.29
CA ASP A 115 6.26 -13.33 4.93
C ASP A 115 7.55 -12.55 4.64
N GLY A 116 7.88 -11.53 5.44
CA GLY A 116 9.03 -10.64 5.27
C GLY A 116 8.70 -9.28 4.67
N THR A 117 7.42 -9.02 4.39
CA THR A 117 6.96 -7.76 3.80
C THR A 117 6.86 -6.67 4.88
N GLN A 118 7.31 -5.47 4.56
CA GLN A 118 7.08 -4.26 5.35
C GLN A 118 6.41 -3.23 4.46
N PHE A 119 5.32 -2.65 4.94
CA PHE A 119 4.60 -1.60 4.23
C PHE A 119 5.19 -0.22 4.52
N LEU A 120 5.12 0.65 3.53
CA LEU A 120 5.54 2.05 3.65
C LEU A 120 4.32 2.90 4.02
N SER A 121 4.49 3.82 4.96
CA SER A 121 3.49 4.81 5.38
C SER A 121 4.06 6.22 5.33
N CYS A 122 3.20 7.23 5.35
CA CYS A 122 3.61 8.60 5.59
C CYS A 122 4.14 8.75 7.03
N ALA A 123 5.28 9.40 7.25
CA ALA A 123 5.84 9.56 8.59
C ALA A 123 5.05 10.54 9.49
N ASP A 124 4.30 11.49 8.89
CA ASP A 124 3.61 12.53 9.67
C ASP A 124 2.17 12.15 10.05
N CYS A 125 1.46 11.43 9.18
CA CYS A 125 0.04 11.13 9.35
C CYS A 125 -0.27 9.63 9.30
N ASP A 126 0.76 8.78 9.27
CA ASP A 126 0.68 7.31 9.22
C ASP A 126 -0.22 6.74 8.11
N THR A 127 -0.58 7.56 7.12
CA THR A 127 -1.39 7.11 5.99
C THR A 127 -0.59 6.10 5.18
N GLY A 128 -1.17 4.92 4.99
CA GLY A 128 -0.58 3.82 4.25
C GLY A 128 -1.61 2.72 3.97
N PRO A 129 -1.25 1.69 3.20
CA PRO A 129 0.09 1.44 2.66
C PRO A 129 0.35 2.24 1.39
N LEU A 130 1.40 3.07 1.38
CA LEU A 130 1.86 3.82 0.21
C LEU A 130 2.71 2.95 -0.72
N GLY A 131 3.28 1.88 -0.19
CA GLY A 131 4.26 1.04 -0.85
C GLY A 131 4.58 -0.20 -0.02
N TYR A 132 5.50 -1.03 -0.50
CA TYR A 132 6.06 -2.14 0.26
C TYR A 132 7.56 -2.34 -0.02
N HIS A 133 8.23 -3.07 0.88
CA HIS A 133 9.58 -3.60 0.69
C HIS A 133 9.67 -5.00 1.27
N GLU A 134 10.54 -5.83 0.69
CA GLU A 134 10.80 -7.19 1.16
C GLU A 134 12.10 -7.21 1.97
N SER A 135 12.01 -7.50 3.27
CA SER A 135 13.17 -7.45 4.16
C SER A 135 14.04 -8.70 4.10
N LYS A 136 13.51 -9.80 3.58
CA LYS A 136 14.19 -11.10 3.48
C LYS A 136 15.16 -11.21 2.31
N VAL A 137 15.16 -10.27 1.36
CA VAL A 137 16.12 -10.28 0.25
C VAL A 137 17.50 -9.79 0.71
N PRO A 138 18.60 -10.25 0.05
CA PRO A 138 19.95 -9.77 0.35
C PRO A 138 20.06 -8.25 0.23
N ARG A 139 20.94 -7.62 1.02
CA ARG A 139 21.10 -6.15 1.06
C ARG A 139 21.38 -5.53 -0.32
N ALA A 140 22.08 -6.26 -1.19
CA ALA A 140 22.41 -5.79 -2.54
C ALA A 140 21.20 -5.71 -3.49
N GLU A 141 20.11 -6.41 -3.16
CA GLU A 141 18.89 -6.51 -3.98
C GLU A 141 17.70 -5.81 -3.31
N LYS A 142 17.93 -5.10 -2.19
CA LYS A 142 16.86 -4.38 -1.50
C LYS A 142 16.29 -3.29 -2.40
N GLU A 143 14.99 -3.37 -2.62
CA GLU A 143 14.23 -2.34 -3.31
C GLU A 143 13.00 -1.96 -2.50
N TYR A 144 12.71 -0.65 -2.50
CA TYR A 144 11.55 -0.06 -1.86
C TYR A 144 10.62 0.42 -2.96
N LEU A 145 9.38 -0.07 -2.96
CA LEU A 145 8.43 0.17 -4.03
C LEU A 145 7.30 1.06 -3.52
N VAL A 146 7.17 2.26 -4.08
CA VAL A 146 6.09 3.20 -3.76
C VAL A 146 5.07 3.22 -4.92
N ALA A 147 3.81 3.02 -4.61
CA ALA A 147 2.74 2.91 -5.59
C ALA A 147 2.44 4.28 -6.21
N ILE A 148 2.51 4.41 -7.55
CA ILE A 148 2.36 5.72 -8.21
C ILE A 148 0.97 6.33 -8.04
N ASN A 149 -0.05 5.51 -7.77
CA ASN A 149 -1.44 5.88 -7.57
C ASN A 149 -1.83 6.15 -6.09
N ARG A 150 -0.90 5.96 -5.14
CA ARG A 150 -1.12 6.22 -3.70
C ARG A 150 -0.35 7.43 -3.19
N VAL A 151 0.19 8.25 -4.09
CA VAL A 151 0.97 9.44 -3.76
C VAL A 151 0.53 10.62 -4.61
N ARG A 152 0.98 11.82 -4.26
CA ARG A 152 0.78 13.03 -5.07
C ARG A 152 2.09 13.58 -5.59
N TYR A 153 2.00 14.25 -6.72
CA TYR A 153 3.12 14.91 -7.38
C TYR A 153 2.94 16.42 -7.23
N HIS A 154 4.00 17.12 -6.89
CA HIS A 154 4.01 18.58 -6.90
C HIS A 154 5.20 19.09 -7.70
N ASN A 155 4.94 20.10 -8.54
CA ASN A 155 6.01 20.72 -9.29
C ASN A 155 6.81 21.66 -8.37
N ARG A 156 8.13 21.67 -8.52
CA ARG A 156 8.99 22.63 -7.83
C ARG A 156 8.89 23.95 -8.60
N SER A 157 7.93 24.78 -8.20
CA SER A 157 7.83 26.17 -8.67
C SER A 157 8.95 27.02 -8.07
#